data_AF-C5SZD1-F1
#
_entry.id   AF-C5SZD1-F1
#
_cell.length_a   1.000
_cell.length_b   1.000
_cell.length_c   1.000
_cell.angle_alpha   90.00
_cell.angle_beta   90.00
_cell.angle_gamma   90.00
#
_symmetry.space_group_name_H-M   'P 1'
#
loop_
_entity.id
_entity.type
_entity.pdbx_description
1 polymer ?
#
loop_
_entity_poly.entity_id
_entity_poly.type
_entity_poly.pdbx_seq_one_letter_code
_entity_poly.pdbx_strand_id
1 'polypeptide(L)'
;MEPLGPIYARAISRTDAFRRFQRALGDATLHLNTVAVGLEAIASDLSAAQKAAKALNIGWRPPAGAKKAAKSASVVEPLAKPISLPTEGTKLRDLTARSKVFVLRAVLVAACDCLDTYVAELVKTPWLKIDASTADICTKAVTKPGKIAWSLAERYTALCTALQIPSMEGRCAIVALGSRWRNALVHAEGAKFDLDSSDRQTLTSNADGLCKAGFIVTQALERFKNGSDPTLKDVTTIVSYSQELCAAIDRCAIARVMSQSSEVERFLLERLKIHFKSRGRVDDFWGIHRDQEWDMEKCAKVRPAERTERASERI
;
A
#
# COMPACT_ATOMS: atom_id res chain seq x y z
N MET A 1 6.03 23.36 -21.60
CA MET A 1 6.85 22.50 -20.71
C MET A 1 7.24 21.28 -21.52
N GLU A 2 8.53 21.13 -21.86
CA GLU A 2 8.97 19.86 -22.45
C GLU A 2 8.82 18.76 -21.39
N PRO A 3 8.20 17.62 -21.73
CA PRO A 3 8.10 16.50 -20.80
C PRO A 3 9.51 15.98 -20.47
N LEU A 4 9.74 15.64 -19.19
CA LEU A 4 10.97 14.96 -18.76
C LEU A 4 11.25 13.77 -19.68
N GLY A 5 12.41 13.77 -20.34
CA GLY A 5 12.80 12.67 -21.21
C GLY A 5 12.82 11.33 -20.46
N PRO A 6 12.66 10.18 -21.16
CA PRO A 6 12.46 8.86 -20.55
C PRO A 6 13.60 8.40 -19.63
N ILE A 7 14.80 8.96 -19.77
CA ILE A 7 15.97 8.67 -18.92
C ILE A 7 15.83 9.33 -17.54
N TYR A 8 15.38 10.59 -17.49
CA TYR A 8 15.22 11.36 -16.25
C TYR A 8 14.05 10.86 -15.41
N ALA A 9 12.99 10.37 -16.07
CA ALA A 9 11.85 9.73 -15.40
C ALA A 9 12.22 8.44 -14.63
N ARG A 10 13.35 7.79 -14.96
CA ARG A 10 13.78 6.54 -14.31
C ARG A 10 14.79 6.75 -13.18
N ALA A 11 15.66 7.75 -13.29
CA ALA A 11 16.75 7.95 -12.34
C ALA A 11 16.28 8.31 -10.94
N ILE A 12 15.16 9.02 -10.76
CA ILE A 12 14.59 9.33 -9.44
C ILE A 12 13.09 9.11 -9.56
N SER A 13 12.71 7.86 -9.81
CA SER A 13 11.30 7.51 -9.98
C SER A 13 10.55 7.38 -8.64
N ARG A 14 11.28 7.20 -7.53
CA ARG A 14 10.71 6.97 -6.18
C ARG A 14 11.62 7.48 -5.06
N THR A 15 11.03 8.00 -3.97
CA THR A 15 11.76 8.31 -2.75
C THR A 15 12.06 7.05 -1.91
N ASP A 16 13.03 7.14 -1.00
CA ASP A 16 13.31 6.07 -0.03
C ASP A 16 12.10 5.73 0.83
N ALA A 17 11.39 6.75 1.30
CA ALA A 17 10.16 6.59 2.08
C ALA A 17 9.14 5.75 1.31
N PHE A 18 8.91 6.06 0.03
CA PHE A 18 7.95 5.31 -0.78
C PHE A 18 8.40 3.87 -1.04
N ARG A 19 9.70 3.63 -1.26
CA ARG A 19 10.23 2.27 -1.45
C ARG A 19 10.08 1.42 -0.19
N ARG A 20 10.38 1.96 0.99
CA ARG A 20 10.19 1.29 2.28
C ARG A 20 8.72 0.97 2.52
N PHE A 21 7.85 1.94 2.27
CA PHE A 21 6.40 1.77 2.33
C PHE A 21 5.91 0.65 1.40
N GLN A 22 6.32 0.66 0.13
CA GLN A 22 5.93 -0.37 -0.84
C GLN A 22 6.40 -1.76 -0.45
N ARG A 23 7.63 -1.89 0.09
CA ARG A 23 8.16 -3.17 0.56
C ARG A 23 7.35 -3.68 1.75
N ALA A 24 7.21 -2.88 2.80
CA ALA A 24 6.51 -3.27 4.02
C ALA A 24 5.03 -3.63 3.75
N LEU A 25 4.34 -2.80 2.98
CA LEU A 25 2.93 -3.04 2.64
C LEU A 25 2.76 -4.19 1.64
N GLY A 26 3.71 -4.36 0.71
CA GLY A 26 3.76 -5.49 -0.21
C GLY A 26 3.88 -6.82 0.53
N ASP A 27 4.78 -6.89 1.52
CA ASP A 27 4.98 -8.08 2.35
C ASP A 27 3.72 -8.38 3.20
N ALA A 28 3.12 -7.36 3.82
CA ALA A 28 1.87 -7.51 4.56
C ALA A 28 0.73 -8.05 3.67
N THR A 29 0.63 -7.55 2.44
CA THR A 29 -0.37 -8.00 1.46
C THR A 29 -0.09 -9.43 1.00
N LEU A 30 1.17 -9.79 0.76
CA LEU A 30 1.56 -11.15 0.41
C LEU A 30 1.19 -12.14 1.52
N HIS A 31 1.48 -11.79 2.77
CA HIS A 31 1.11 -12.61 3.93
C HIS A 31 -0.40 -12.74 4.09
N LEU A 32 -1.16 -11.65 3.95
CA LEU A 32 -2.62 -11.67 3.99
C LEU A 32 -3.18 -12.70 3.01
N ASN A 33 -2.76 -12.61 1.75
CA ASN A 33 -3.27 -13.48 0.69
C ASN A 33 -2.84 -14.92 0.90
N THR A 34 -1.60 -15.15 1.33
CA THR A 34 -1.10 -16.50 1.62
C THR A 34 -1.88 -17.15 2.74
N VAL A 35 -2.13 -16.42 3.83
CA VAL A 35 -2.90 -16.94 4.97
C VAL A 35 -4.37 -17.10 4.61
N ALA A 36 -4.98 -16.16 3.90
CA ALA A 36 -6.37 -16.25 3.48
C ALA A 36 -6.62 -17.49 2.61
N VAL A 37 -5.74 -17.75 1.63
CA VAL A 37 -5.84 -18.94 0.76
C VAL A 37 -5.50 -20.22 1.52
N GLY A 38 -4.48 -20.20 2.38
CA GLY A 38 -4.10 -21.37 3.18
C GLY A 38 -5.19 -21.79 4.16
N LEU A 39 -5.84 -20.82 4.81
CA LEU A 39 -6.97 -21.06 5.69
C LEU A 39 -8.19 -21.61 4.93
N GLU A 40 -8.47 -21.09 3.73
CA GLU A 40 -9.52 -21.67 2.88
C GLU A 40 -9.22 -23.12 2.49
N ALA A 41 -7.95 -23.45 2.20
CA ALA A 41 -7.54 -24.81 1.89
C ALA A 41 -7.79 -25.79 3.04
N ILE A 42 -7.61 -25.31 4.28
CA ILE A 42 -7.83 -26.09 5.49
C ILE A 42 -9.32 -26.30 5.75
N ALA A 43 -10.17 -25.29 5.50
CA ALA A 43 -11.59 -25.33 5.84
C ALA A 43 -12.46 -26.10 4.83
N SER A 44 -12.10 -26.10 3.55
CA SER A 44 -12.98 -26.51 2.44
C SER A 44 -12.39 -27.53 1.46
N ASP A 45 -11.07 -27.81 1.55
CA ASP A 45 -10.20 -28.53 0.59
C ASP A 45 -9.38 -27.66 -0.39
N LEU A 46 -8.37 -28.28 -1.02
CA LEU A 46 -7.40 -27.61 -1.90
C LEU A 46 -8.00 -27.02 -3.19
N SER A 47 -9.09 -27.61 -3.70
CA SER A 47 -9.81 -27.15 -4.88
C SER A 47 -10.58 -25.85 -4.59
N ALA A 48 -11.16 -25.73 -3.39
CA ALA A 48 -11.80 -24.50 -2.92
C ALA A 48 -10.78 -23.37 -2.73
N ALA A 49 -9.59 -23.67 -2.21
CA ALA A 49 -8.50 -22.70 -2.11
C ALA A 49 -8.02 -22.17 -3.45
N GLN A 50 -7.94 -23.02 -4.48
CA GLN A 50 -7.61 -22.60 -5.84
C GLN A 50 -8.68 -21.68 -6.43
N LYS A 51 -9.97 -21.91 -6.10
CA LYS A 51 -11.06 -21.01 -6.50
C LYS A 51 -10.98 -19.66 -5.78
N ALA A 52 -10.67 -19.66 -4.48
CA ALA A 52 -10.46 -18.44 -3.71
C ALA A 52 -9.24 -17.65 -4.20
N ALA A 53 -8.15 -18.33 -4.55
CA ALA A 53 -6.96 -17.72 -5.13
C ALA A 53 -7.24 -17.04 -6.48
N LYS A 54 -8.11 -17.61 -7.33
CA LYS A 54 -8.55 -16.98 -8.58
C LYS A 54 -9.46 -15.76 -8.36
N ALA A 55 -10.18 -15.71 -7.24
CA ALA A 55 -11.01 -14.57 -6.87
C ALA A 55 -10.19 -13.39 -6.31
N LEU A 56 -8.95 -13.65 -5.86
CA LEU A 56 -7.98 -12.63 -5.57
C LEU A 56 -7.35 -12.17 -6.90
N ASN A 57 -7.38 -10.88 -7.21
CA ASN A 57 -6.84 -10.29 -8.46
C ASN A 57 -5.30 -10.36 -8.60
N ILE A 58 -4.65 -11.35 -7.99
CA ILE A 58 -3.20 -11.51 -7.91
C ILE A 58 -2.82 -12.97 -8.14
N GLY A 59 -1.75 -13.21 -8.91
CA GLY A 59 -1.23 -14.55 -9.17
C GLY A 59 -0.65 -15.17 -7.91
N TRP A 60 -1.45 -15.92 -7.17
CA TRP A 60 -0.99 -16.68 -6.01
C TRP A 60 -0.38 -18.01 -6.45
N ARG A 61 0.85 -18.30 -6.02
CA ARG A 61 1.47 -19.63 -6.14
C ARG A 61 1.62 -20.24 -4.75
N PRO A 62 1.12 -21.46 -4.50
CA PRO A 62 1.25 -22.10 -3.21
C PRO A 62 2.73 -22.27 -2.84
N PRO A 63 3.15 -21.93 -1.60
CA PRO A 63 4.50 -22.23 -1.14
C PRO A 63 4.76 -23.75 -1.14
N ALA A 64 6.02 -24.15 -1.33
CA ALA A 64 6.42 -25.54 -1.33
C ALA A 64 5.98 -26.20 -0.01
N GLY A 65 5.12 -27.22 -0.08
CA GLY A 65 4.58 -27.92 1.09
C GLY A 65 3.10 -27.66 1.40
N ALA A 66 2.44 -26.66 0.79
CA ALA A 66 1.00 -26.41 1.01
C ALA A 66 0.12 -27.64 0.72
N LYS A 67 0.48 -28.44 -0.29
CA LYS A 67 -0.18 -29.74 -0.60
C LYS A 67 0.00 -30.79 0.50
N LYS A 68 1.16 -30.82 1.16
CA LYS A 68 1.41 -31.73 2.30
C LYS A 68 0.59 -31.30 3.51
N ALA A 69 0.57 -30.00 3.83
CA ALA A 69 -0.23 -29.48 4.95
C ALA A 69 -1.73 -29.72 4.79
N ALA A 70 -2.27 -29.50 3.58
CA ALA A 70 -3.68 -29.81 3.30
C ALA A 70 -3.99 -31.31 3.43
N LYS A 71 -3.10 -32.19 2.96
CA LYS A 71 -3.22 -33.65 3.15
C LYS A 71 -3.13 -34.04 4.63
N SER A 72 -2.23 -33.46 5.40
CA SER A 72 -2.09 -33.73 6.83
C SER A 72 -3.31 -33.29 7.64
N ALA A 73 -3.94 -32.17 7.26
CA ALA A 73 -5.19 -31.71 7.88
C ALA A 73 -6.38 -32.65 7.57
N SER A 74 -6.40 -33.29 6.39
CA SER A 74 -7.42 -34.30 6.05
C SER A 74 -7.18 -35.68 6.69
N VAL A 75 -6.04 -35.88 7.37
CA VAL A 75 -5.58 -37.19 7.91
C VAL A 75 -5.52 -37.17 9.45
N VAL A 76 -6.15 -36.20 10.12
CA VAL A 76 -6.27 -36.24 11.59
C VAL A 76 -7.19 -37.41 11.97
N GLU A 77 -6.59 -38.56 12.28
CA GLU A 77 -7.23 -39.71 12.93
C GLU A 77 -7.57 -39.35 14.40
N PRO A 78 -8.72 -39.80 14.93
CA PRO A 78 -9.17 -39.42 16.26
C PRO A 78 -8.40 -40.19 17.32
N LEU A 79 -7.34 -39.59 17.87
CA LEU A 79 -6.69 -40.10 19.07
C LEU A 79 -7.50 -39.69 20.32
N ALA A 80 -8.16 -40.69 20.90
CA ALA A 80 -8.69 -40.83 22.26
C ALA A 80 -10.14 -40.37 22.58
N LYS A 81 -10.95 -41.39 22.92
CA LYS A 81 -12.24 -41.51 23.65
C LYS A 81 -13.35 -40.45 23.43
N PRO A 82 -14.61 -40.88 23.21
CA PRO A 82 -15.71 -40.00 22.87
C PRO A 82 -16.21 -39.24 24.09
N ILE A 83 -15.70 -38.03 24.28
CA ILE A 83 -16.50 -36.97 24.87
C ILE A 83 -17.38 -36.48 23.72
N SER A 84 -18.71 -36.50 23.90
CA SER A 84 -19.65 -35.95 22.92
C SER A 84 -19.37 -34.47 22.70
N LEU A 85 -18.50 -34.18 21.73
CA LEU A 85 -18.15 -32.85 21.28
C LEU A 85 -18.92 -32.57 19.98
N PRO A 86 -19.31 -31.31 19.72
CA PRO A 86 -19.91 -30.94 18.46
C PRO A 86 -18.95 -31.30 17.32
N THR A 87 -19.49 -31.88 16.25
CA THR A 87 -18.82 -32.37 15.04
C THR A 87 -17.56 -31.57 14.68
N GLU A 88 -16.40 -32.24 14.63
CA GLU A 88 -15.06 -31.64 14.48
C GLU A 88 -14.92 -30.64 13.32
N GLY A 89 -15.67 -30.83 12.22
CA GLY A 89 -15.70 -29.91 11.08
C GLY A 89 -16.19 -28.49 11.41
N THR A 90 -17.07 -28.35 12.40
CA THR A 90 -17.60 -27.04 12.85
C THR A 90 -16.53 -26.24 13.58
N LYS A 91 -15.74 -26.90 14.45
CA LYS A 91 -14.64 -26.26 15.20
C LYS A 91 -13.52 -25.78 14.28
N LEU A 92 -13.19 -26.54 13.24
CA LEU A 92 -12.15 -26.16 12.28
C LEU A 92 -12.55 -24.93 11.45
N ARG A 93 -13.82 -24.86 11.03
CA ARG A 93 -14.38 -23.70 10.33
C ARG A 93 -14.39 -22.46 11.22
N ASP A 94 -14.79 -22.60 12.48
CA ASP A 94 -14.77 -21.50 13.45
C ASP A 94 -13.35 -20.99 13.70
N LEU A 95 -12.38 -21.90 13.88
CA LEU A 95 -10.97 -21.53 14.06
C LEU A 95 -10.43 -20.81 12.83
N THR A 96 -10.78 -21.29 11.64
CA THR A 96 -10.42 -20.66 10.37
C THR A 96 -11.02 -19.26 10.26
N ALA A 97 -12.30 -19.08 10.58
CA ALA A 97 -12.98 -17.79 10.53
C ALA A 97 -12.32 -16.79 11.49
N ARG A 98 -12.02 -17.20 12.72
CA ARG A 98 -11.31 -16.37 13.71
C ARG A 98 -9.90 -16.00 13.24
N SER A 99 -9.18 -16.95 12.64
CA SER A 99 -7.85 -16.72 12.10
C SER A 99 -7.87 -15.72 10.94
N LYS A 100 -8.87 -15.79 10.05
CA LYS A 100 -9.07 -14.80 8.98
C LYS A 100 -9.30 -13.41 9.55
N VAL A 101 -10.18 -13.27 10.54
CA VAL A 101 -10.44 -11.99 11.22
C VAL A 101 -9.15 -11.43 11.83
N PHE A 102 -8.39 -12.26 12.56
CA PHE A 102 -7.14 -11.84 13.17
C PHE A 102 -6.14 -11.28 12.13
N VAL A 103 -5.96 -11.97 11.01
CA VAL A 103 -5.03 -11.56 9.95
C VAL A 103 -5.50 -10.27 9.29
N LEU A 104 -6.80 -10.11 9.06
CA LEU A 104 -7.37 -8.87 8.49
C LEU A 104 -7.11 -7.66 9.41
N ARG A 105 -7.32 -7.83 10.72
CA ARG A 105 -7.00 -6.80 11.71
C ARG A 105 -5.51 -6.46 11.70
N ALA A 106 -4.65 -7.48 11.72
CA ALA A 106 -3.20 -7.30 11.73
C ALA A 106 -2.69 -6.54 10.49
N VAL A 107 -3.23 -6.87 9.30
CA VAL A 107 -2.84 -6.20 8.05
C VAL A 107 -3.34 -4.77 8.01
N LEU A 108 -4.55 -4.50 8.51
CA LEU A 108 -5.06 -3.13 8.62
C LEU A 108 -4.19 -2.28 9.56
N VAL A 109 -3.80 -2.82 10.71
CA VAL A 109 -2.85 -2.17 11.63
C VAL A 109 -1.52 -1.87 10.93
N ALA A 110 -0.92 -2.89 10.31
CA ALA A 110 0.34 -2.75 9.59
C ALA A 110 0.26 -1.71 8.46
N ALA A 111 -0.85 -1.66 7.72
CA ALA A 111 -1.07 -0.67 6.66
C ALA A 111 -1.10 0.76 7.22
N CYS A 112 -1.83 1.00 8.32
CA CYS A 112 -1.84 2.31 8.98
C CYS A 112 -0.47 2.72 9.52
N ASP A 113 0.29 1.78 10.07
CA ASP A 113 1.65 2.06 10.60
C ASP A 113 2.63 2.38 9.46
N CYS A 114 2.51 1.67 8.33
CA CYS A 114 3.28 1.96 7.12
C CYS A 114 2.95 3.37 6.58
N LEU A 115 1.68 3.75 6.55
CA LEU A 115 1.25 5.11 6.17
C LEU A 115 1.83 6.18 7.11
N ASP A 116 1.75 5.96 8.43
CA ASP A 116 2.27 6.89 9.44
C ASP A 116 3.79 7.11 9.29
N THR A 117 4.51 6.01 9.06
CA THR A 117 5.96 6.01 8.82
C THR A 117 6.31 6.71 7.51
N TYR A 118 5.60 6.37 6.42
CA TYR A 118 5.82 6.95 5.10
C TYR A 118 5.75 8.48 5.13
N VAL A 119 4.67 9.04 5.66
CA VAL A 119 4.48 10.50 5.65
C VAL A 119 5.54 11.19 6.52
N ALA A 120 5.94 10.59 7.65
CA ALA A 120 6.97 11.13 8.52
C ALA A 120 8.38 11.08 7.89
N GLU A 121 8.73 10.01 7.18
CA GLU A 121 10.01 9.87 6.48
C GLU A 121 10.08 10.79 5.24
N LEU A 122 8.98 10.89 4.48
CA LEU A 122 8.92 11.70 3.28
C LEU A 122 9.19 13.17 3.60
N VAL A 123 8.50 13.76 4.59
CA VAL A 123 8.68 15.19 4.92
C VAL A 123 10.04 15.50 5.53
N LYS A 124 10.72 14.50 6.10
CA LYS A 124 12.11 14.63 6.60
C LYS A 124 13.15 14.55 5.49
N THR A 125 12.76 14.25 4.26
CA THR A 125 13.68 14.12 3.12
C THR A 125 14.14 15.52 2.67
N PRO A 126 15.39 15.94 2.93
CA PRO A 126 15.76 17.36 2.85
C PRO A 126 15.64 17.96 1.44
N TRP A 127 15.93 17.15 0.41
CA TRP A 127 15.91 17.60 -0.98
C TRP A 127 14.51 17.78 -1.57
N LEU A 128 13.47 17.25 -0.92
CA LEU A 128 12.08 17.47 -1.33
C LEU A 128 11.56 18.86 -0.96
N LYS A 129 12.28 19.59 -0.08
CA LYS A 129 11.97 20.96 0.33
C LYS A 129 10.50 21.13 0.75
N ILE A 130 9.96 20.18 1.52
CA ILE A 130 8.62 20.31 2.11
C ILE A 130 8.68 21.45 3.13
N ASP A 131 7.68 22.32 3.11
CA ASP A 131 7.62 23.47 4.02
C ASP A 131 7.52 23.02 5.48
N ALA A 132 8.09 23.82 6.38
CA ALA A 132 8.16 23.49 7.80
C ALA A 132 6.76 23.28 8.41
N SER A 133 5.77 24.11 8.03
CA SER A 133 4.39 23.96 8.50
C SER A 133 3.78 22.60 8.18
N THR A 134 3.93 22.14 6.93
CA THR A 134 3.44 20.83 6.50
C THR A 134 4.23 19.71 7.15
N ALA A 135 5.56 19.85 7.26
CA ALA A 135 6.41 18.87 7.92
C ALA A 135 6.06 18.71 9.40
N ASP A 136 5.76 19.80 10.11
CA ASP A 136 5.38 19.80 11.52
C ASP A 136 4.03 19.10 11.75
N ILE A 137 3.04 19.35 10.89
CA ILE A 137 1.76 18.62 10.89
C ILE A 137 2.03 17.13 10.64
N CYS A 138 2.79 16.83 9.58
CA CYS A 138 3.10 15.47 9.13
C CYS A 138 3.95 14.69 10.13
N THR A 139 4.73 15.34 10.99
CA THR A 139 5.54 14.67 12.03
C THR A 139 4.89 14.70 13.41
N LYS A 140 3.72 15.32 13.54
CA LYS A 140 3.04 15.57 14.83
C LYS A 140 3.89 16.43 15.79
N ALA A 141 4.81 17.25 15.25
CA ALA A 141 5.61 18.19 16.03
C ALA A 141 4.75 19.33 16.61
N VAL A 142 3.63 19.64 15.94
CA VAL A 142 2.61 20.59 16.40
C VAL A 142 1.27 19.90 16.60
N THR A 143 0.43 20.49 17.45
CA THR A 143 -0.95 20.05 17.69
C THR A 143 -1.95 21.09 17.20
N LYS A 144 -3.18 20.67 16.92
CA LYS A 144 -4.30 21.58 16.69
C LYS A 144 -4.61 22.40 17.96
N PRO A 145 -5.33 23.52 17.83
CA PRO A 145 -5.90 24.23 18.99
C PRO A 145 -6.59 23.25 19.95
N GLY A 146 -6.36 23.41 21.25
CA GLY A 146 -6.84 22.46 22.26
C GLY A 146 -5.93 21.25 22.50
N LYS A 147 -4.68 21.26 21.99
CA LYS A 147 -3.69 20.17 22.14
C LYS A 147 -4.14 18.83 21.53
N ILE A 148 -4.97 18.90 20.50
CA ILE A 148 -5.50 17.73 19.80
C ILE A 148 -4.47 17.30 18.75
N ALA A 149 -4.08 16.02 18.76
CA ALA A 149 -3.19 15.47 17.76
C ALA A 149 -3.83 15.47 16.36
N TRP A 150 -3.00 15.67 15.34
CA TRP A 150 -3.42 15.51 13.94
C TRP A 150 -3.68 14.04 13.63
N SER A 151 -4.84 13.76 13.03
CA SER A 151 -5.18 12.43 12.55
C SER A 151 -4.31 12.04 11.36
N LEU A 152 -4.27 10.74 11.04
CA LEU A 152 -3.54 10.27 9.87
C LEU A 152 -4.09 10.89 8.58
N ALA A 153 -5.42 10.92 8.42
CA ALA A 153 -6.05 11.51 7.24
C ALA A 153 -5.77 13.01 7.11
N GLU A 154 -5.82 13.77 8.22
CA GLU A 154 -5.52 15.21 8.19
C GLU A 154 -4.08 15.48 7.74
N ARG A 155 -3.12 14.64 8.15
CA ARG A 155 -1.71 14.73 7.71
C ARG A 155 -1.58 14.51 6.21
N TYR A 156 -2.26 13.50 5.67
CA TYR A 156 -2.29 13.26 4.23
C TYR A 156 -2.99 14.39 3.46
N THR A 157 -4.09 14.94 3.99
CA THR A 157 -4.77 16.10 3.40
C THR A 157 -3.84 17.32 3.37
N ALA A 158 -3.15 17.63 4.48
CA ALA A 158 -2.19 18.74 4.53
C ALA A 158 -1.08 18.57 3.48
N LEU A 159 -0.54 17.35 3.36
CA LEU A 159 0.50 17.04 2.39
C LEU A 159 0.00 17.11 0.95
N CYS A 160 -1.19 16.57 0.64
CA CYS A 160 -1.81 16.68 -0.69
C CYS A 160 -2.04 18.15 -1.07
N THR A 161 -2.50 18.98 -0.14
CA THR A 161 -2.68 20.42 -0.35
C THR A 161 -1.35 21.11 -0.63
N ALA A 162 -0.32 20.85 0.18
CA ALA A 162 1.03 21.43 0.00
C ALA A 162 1.70 21.01 -1.32
N LEU A 163 1.35 19.83 -1.83
CA LEU A 163 1.82 19.29 -3.12
C LEU A 163 0.87 19.57 -4.29
N GLN A 164 -0.26 20.25 -4.05
CA GLN A 164 -1.29 20.59 -5.05
C GLN A 164 -1.78 19.36 -5.83
N ILE A 165 -1.99 18.23 -5.14
CA ILE A 165 -2.42 16.98 -5.78
C ILE A 165 -3.93 17.03 -6.01
N PRO A 166 -4.42 16.98 -7.26
CA PRO A 166 -5.84 17.11 -7.54
C PRO A 166 -6.62 15.85 -7.14
N SER A 167 -7.86 16.05 -6.67
CA SER A 167 -8.87 15.00 -6.53
C SER A 167 -8.43 13.79 -5.67
N MET A 168 -7.90 14.08 -4.48
CA MET A 168 -7.44 13.05 -3.54
C MET A 168 -8.33 12.91 -2.30
N GLU A 169 -9.38 13.70 -2.18
CA GLU A 169 -10.27 13.76 -1.01
C GLU A 169 -10.88 12.39 -0.72
N GLY A 170 -11.38 11.70 -1.76
CA GLY A 170 -11.92 10.35 -1.62
C GLY A 170 -10.89 9.33 -1.11
N ARG A 171 -9.62 9.43 -1.55
CA ARG A 171 -8.55 8.53 -1.09
C ARG A 171 -8.12 8.84 0.34
N CYS A 172 -8.02 10.13 0.70
CA CYS A 172 -7.78 10.55 2.08
C CYS A 172 -8.90 10.07 3.02
N ALA A 173 -10.17 10.11 2.58
CA ALA A 173 -11.30 9.63 3.36
C ALA A 173 -11.30 8.09 3.54
N ILE A 174 -10.80 7.33 2.55
CA ILE A 174 -10.55 5.88 2.72
C ILE A 174 -9.46 5.63 3.77
N VAL A 175 -8.38 6.42 3.77
CA VAL A 175 -7.34 6.36 4.82
C VAL A 175 -7.92 6.74 6.19
N ALA A 176 -8.82 7.72 6.24
CA ALA A 176 -9.54 8.08 7.46
C ALA A 176 -10.35 6.91 8.01
N LEU A 177 -11.15 6.27 7.16
CA LEU A 177 -11.92 5.07 7.52
C LEU A 177 -10.99 3.97 8.05
N GLY A 178 -9.91 3.65 7.33
CA GLY A 178 -8.96 2.63 7.75
C GLY A 178 -8.29 2.95 9.10
N SER A 179 -7.87 4.19 9.30
CA SER A 179 -7.26 4.65 10.55
C SER A 179 -8.23 4.60 11.73
N ARG A 180 -9.49 5.02 11.53
CA ARG A 180 -10.54 4.97 12.57
C ARG A 180 -10.91 3.53 12.91
N TRP A 181 -11.04 2.67 11.90
CA TRP A 181 -11.30 1.25 12.08
C TRP A 181 -10.17 0.56 12.84
N ARG A 182 -8.92 0.84 12.46
CA ARG A 182 -7.71 0.39 13.18
C ARG A 182 -7.72 0.83 14.64
N ASN A 183 -8.02 2.11 14.92
CA ASN A 183 -8.07 2.60 16.30
C ASN A 183 -9.18 1.93 17.11
N ALA A 184 -10.36 1.71 16.53
CA ALA A 184 -11.46 1.03 17.20
C ALA A 184 -11.13 -0.44 17.53
N LEU A 185 -10.36 -1.11 16.67
CA LEU A 185 -9.93 -2.50 16.88
C LEU A 185 -8.81 -2.63 17.91
N VAL A 186 -7.89 -1.66 17.97
CA VAL A 186 -6.72 -1.69 18.89
C VAL A 186 -7.10 -1.17 20.28
N HIS A 187 -7.95 -0.16 20.37
CA HIS A 187 -8.35 0.49 21.61
C HIS A 187 -9.76 0.08 22.00
N ALA A 188 -9.95 -1.20 22.34
CA ALA A 188 -11.26 -1.80 22.60
C ALA A 188 -12.08 -1.09 23.71
N GLU A 189 -11.42 -0.36 24.62
CA GLU A 189 -12.08 0.38 25.70
C GLU A 189 -12.36 1.82 25.25
N GLY A 190 -13.64 2.17 25.07
CA GLY A 190 -14.07 3.51 24.65
C GLY A 190 -13.93 3.81 23.16
N ALA A 191 -13.62 2.81 22.33
CA ALA A 191 -13.59 2.95 20.87
C ALA A 191 -14.91 3.51 20.32
N LYS A 192 -14.82 4.65 19.64
CA LYS A 192 -15.93 5.18 18.85
C LYS A 192 -15.87 4.59 17.44
N PHE A 193 -16.85 3.76 17.12
CA PHE A 193 -17.12 3.29 15.75
C PHE A 193 -17.86 4.37 14.96
N ASP A 194 -17.25 5.55 14.90
CA ASP A 194 -17.79 6.68 14.16
C ASP A 194 -16.70 7.37 13.35
N LEU A 195 -17.13 7.87 12.20
CA LEU A 195 -16.30 8.58 11.24
C LEU A 195 -16.80 10.02 11.20
N ASP A 196 -15.88 10.97 11.11
CA ASP A 196 -16.21 12.39 11.05
C ASP A 196 -17.18 12.66 9.89
N SER A 197 -18.15 13.56 10.12
CA SER A 197 -19.25 13.78 9.17
C SER A 197 -18.76 14.20 7.78
N SER A 198 -17.68 14.98 7.72
CA SER A 198 -17.02 15.37 6.48
C SER A 198 -16.47 14.16 5.72
N ASP A 199 -15.73 13.26 6.37
CA ASP A 199 -15.14 12.08 5.73
C ASP A 199 -16.25 11.12 5.25
N ARG A 200 -17.31 10.96 6.04
CA ARG A 200 -18.49 10.16 5.66
C ARG A 200 -19.17 10.74 4.42
N GLN A 201 -19.35 12.05 4.36
CA GLN A 201 -19.92 12.74 3.21
C GLN A 201 -19.01 12.57 1.99
N THR A 202 -17.69 12.80 2.13
CA THR A 202 -16.72 12.62 1.04
C THR A 202 -16.75 11.19 0.49
N LEU A 203 -16.77 10.17 1.34
CA LEU A 203 -16.88 8.78 0.90
C LEU A 203 -18.17 8.51 0.13
N THR A 204 -19.31 9.01 0.65
CA THR A 204 -20.62 8.79 0.04
C THR A 204 -20.74 9.51 -1.31
N SER A 205 -20.28 10.76 -1.40
CA SER A 205 -20.29 11.55 -2.64
C SER A 205 -19.33 10.99 -3.71
N ASN A 206 -18.32 10.21 -3.32
CA ASN A 206 -17.36 9.59 -4.24
C ASN A 206 -17.57 8.07 -4.37
N ALA A 207 -18.71 7.52 -3.94
CA ALA A 207 -18.90 6.07 -3.82
C ALA A 207 -18.64 5.33 -5.13
N ASP A 208 -19.16 5.83 -6.25
CA ASP A 208 -19.01 5.21 -7.57
C ASP A 208 -17.54 5.15 -8.02
N GLY A 209 -16.79 6.23 -7.77
CA GLY A 209 -15.35 6.31 -8.09
C GLY A 209 -14.46 5.53 -7.13
N LEU A 210 -14.98 5.12 -5.97
CA LEU A 210 -14.23 4.39 -4.94
C LEU A 210 -14.45 2.86 -5.00
N CYS A 211 -15.38 2.37 -5.82
CA CYS A 211 -15.66 0.95 -5.98
C CYS A 211 -14.49 0.18 -6.63
N LYS A 212 -13.77 -0.63 -5.84
CA LYS A 212 -12.72 -1.55 -6.33
C LYS A 212 -12.97 -2.97 -5.86
N ALA A 213 -12.78 -3.96 -6.74
CA ALA A 213 -12.87 -5.39 -6.39
C ALA A 213 -14.17 -5.76 -5.62
N GLY A 214 -15.29 -5.09 -5.93
CA GLY A 214 -16.58 -5.28 -5.27
C GLY A 214 -16.65 -4.75 -3.83
N PHE A 215 -15.76 -3.82 -3.45
CA PHE A 215 -15.91 -2.95 -2.29
C PHE A 215 -17.06 -1.96 -2.53
N ILE A 216 -17.95 -1.84 -1.54
CA ILE A 216 -19.11 -0.96 -1.58
C ILE A 216 -19.02 -0.06 -0.36
N VAL A 217 -18.91 1.25 -0.59
CA VAL A 217 -18.68 2.26 0.46
C VAL A 217 -19.75 2.21 1.55
N THR A 218 -21.03 2.16 1.16
CA THR A 218 -22.15 2.14 2.10
C THR A 218 -22.09 0.93 3.04
N GLN A 219 -21.83 -0.25 2.49
CA GLN A 219 -21.69 -1.47 3.28
C GLN A 219 -20.47 -1.44 4.21
N ALA A 220 -19.36 -0.86 3.77
CA ALA A 220 -18.17 -0.71 4.62
C ALA A 220 -18.43 0.25 5.78
N LEU A 221 -19.12 1.36 5.53
CA LEU A 221 -19.53 2.33 6.55
C LEU A 221 -20.52 1.73 7.55
N GLU A 222 -21.48 0.93 7.10
CA GLU A 222 -22.41 0.20 7.97
C GLU A 222 -21.69 -0.82 8.84
N ARG A 223 -20.80 -1.64 8.26
CA ARG A 223 -19.97 -2.58 9.02
C ARG A 223 -19.15 -1.87 10.09
N PHE A 224 -18.48 -0.79 9.72
CA PHE A 224 -17.69 -0.01 10.67
C PHE A 224 -18.58 0.53 11.79
N LYS A 225 -19.70 1.19 11.46
CA LYS A 225 -20.64 1.75 12.45
C LYS A 225 -21.19 0.69 13.42
N ASN A 226 -21.44 -0.52 12.93
CA ASN A 226 -21.98 -1.62 13.72
C ASN A 226 -20.92 -2.35 14.55
N GLY A 227 -19.67 -1.87 14.58
CA GLY A 227 -18.58 -2.54 15.31
C GLY A 227 -18.16 -3.89 14.70
N SER A 228 -18.54 -4.15 13.44
CA SER A 228 -18.20 -5.39 12.76
C SER A 228 -16.74 -5.41 12.31
N ASP A 229 -16.19 -6.61 12.20
CA ASP A 229 -14.86 -6.80 11.64
C ASP A 229 -14.78 -6.40 10.16
N PRO A 230 -13.64 -5.84 9.71
CA PRO A 230 -13.45 -5.54 8.30
C PRO A 230 -13.39 -6.83 7.50
N THR A 231 -13.99 -6.82 6.32
CA THR A 231 -13.88 -7.94 5.37
C THR A 231 -12.56 -7.89 4.61
N LEU A 232 -12.23 -8.98 3.91
CA LEU A 232 -11.09 -9.00 3.01
C LEU A 232 -11.12 -7.86 1.99
N LYS A 233 -12.30 -7.58 1.42
CA LYS A 233 -12.49 -6.49 0.45
C LYS A 233 -12.25 -5.12 1.06
N ASP A 234 -12.67 -4.90 2.30
CA ASP A 234 -12.44 -3.63 3.01
C ASP A 234 -10.94 -3.40 3.19
N VAL A 235 -10.23 -4.39 3.73
CA VAL A 235 -8.78 -4.29 3.98
C VAL A 235 -8.00 -4.13 2.68
N THR A 236 -8.24 -4.96 1.66
CA THR A 236 -7.50 -4.87 0.39
C THR A 236 -7.76 -3.55 -0.34
N THR A 237 -8.95 -2.98 -0.20
CA THR A 237 -9.30 -1.70 -0.82
C THR A 237 -8.62 -0.54 -0.11
N ILE A 238 -8.62 -0.54 1.22
CA ILE A 238 -7.87 0.44 2.03
C ILE A 238 -6.38 0.38 1.66
N VAL A 239 -5.79 -0.82 1.59
CA VAL A 239 -4.40 -1.03 1.17
C VAL A 239 -4.14 -0.50 -0.25
N SER A 240 -5.02 -0.80 -1.21
CA SER A 240 -4.88 -0.34 -2.59
C SER A 240 -4.92 1.19 -2.69
N TYR A 241 -5.89 1.85 -2.06
CA TYR A 241 -5.96 3.32 -2.08
C TYR A 241 -4.82 3.98 -1.31
N SER A 242 -4.32 3.32 -0.24
CA SER A 242 -3.12 3.73 0.47
C SER A 242 -1.89 3.76 -0.44
N GLN A 243 -1.73 2.71 -1.27
CA GLN A 243 -0.65 2.63 -2.26
C GLN A 243 -0.77 3.71 -3.33
N GLU A 244 -1.97 3.93 -3.88
CA GLU A 244 -2.20 4.97 -4.88
C GLU A 244 -1.97 6.37 -4.35
N LEU A 245 -2.43 6.65 -3.13
CA LEU A 245 -2.24 7.94 -2.48
C LEU A 245 -0.74 8.21 -2.26
N CYS A 246 -0.01 7.25 -1.70
CA CYS A 246 1.43 7.40 -1.50
C CYS A 246 2.17 7.53 -2.84
N ALA A 247 1.77 6.78 -3.87
CA ALA A 247 2.36 6.89 -5.21
C ALA A 247 2.10 8.26 -5.87
N ALA A 248 0.92 8.84 -5.66
CA ALA A 248 0.61 10.18 -6.15
C ALA A 248 1.45 11.24 -5.42
N ILE A 249 1.51 11.15 -4.09
CA ILE A 249 2.33 12.02 -3.25
C ILE A 249 3.80 11.97 -3.63
N ASP A 250 4.36 10.77 -3.75
CA ASP A 250 5.76 10.56 -4.09
C ASP A 250 6.11 11.19 -5.45
N ARG A 251 5.29 10.93 -6.48
CA ARG A 251 5.46 11.52 -7.81
C ARG A 251 5.37 13.05 -7.79
N CYS A 252 4.37 13.61 -7.12
CA CYS A 252 4.20 15.07 -7.04
C CYS A 252 5.32 15.74 -6.24
N ALA A 253 5.77 15.12 -5.14
CA ALA A 253 6.89 15.62 -4.34
C ALA A 253 8.19 15.68 -5.15
N ILE A 254 8.49 14.64 -5.93
CA ILE A 254 9.65 14.60 -6.83
C ILE A 254 9.49 15.63 -7.95
N ALA A 255 8.37 15.62 -8.67
CA ALA A 255 8.15 16.49 -9.82
C ALA A 255 8.23 17.99 -9.46
N ARG A 256 7.86 18.36 -8.23
CA ARG A 256 7.95 19.73 -7.72
C ARG A 256 9.39 20.25 -7.61
N VAL A 257 10.36 19.38 -7.32
CA VAL A 257 11.78 19.75 -7.16
C VAL A 257 12.65 19.38 -8.35
N MET A 258 12.15 18.52 -9.23
CA MET A 258 12.86 17.98 -10.39
C MET A 258 12.00 18.18 -11.64
N SER A 259 11.68 19.44 -11.92
CA SER A 259 10.82 19.81 -13.04
C SER A 259 11.56 19.81 -14.37
N GLN A 260 12.88 20.01 -14.33
CA GLN A 260 13.76 20.05 -15.49
C GLN A 260 14.87 19.01 -15.43
N SER A 261 15.28 18.50 -16.60
CA SER A 261 16.37 17.54 -16.74
C SER A 261 17.69 17.99 -16.09
N SER A 262 17.99 19.29 -16.16
CA SER A 262 19.18 19.90 -15.55
C SER A 262 19.17 19.85 -14.01
N GLU A 263 17.99 19.92 -13.39
CA GLU A 263 17.83 19.80 -11.94
C GLU A 263 18.07 18.37 -11.48
N VAL A 264 17.55 17.40 -12.24
CA VAL A 264 17.80 15.97 -12.01
C VAL A 264 19.28 15.65 -12.16
N GLU A 265 19.92 16.11 -13.24
CA GLU A 265 21.34 15.90 -13.48
C GLU A 265 22.20 16.49 -12.35
N ARG A 266 21.93 17.74 -11.95
CA ARG A 266 22.63 18.39 -10.84
C ARG A 266 22.49 17.59 -9.54
N PHE A 267 21.28 17.16 -9.20
CA PHE A 267 21.04 16.35 -8.01
C PHE A 267 21.80 15.02 -8.07
N LEU A 268 21.73 14.31 -9.20
CA LEU A 268 22.44 13.03 -9.37
C LEU A 268 23.94 13.21 -9.25
N LEU A 269 24.51 14.26 -9.85
CA LEU A 269 25.93 14.57 -9.74
C LEU A 269 26.33 14.88 -8.30
N GLU A 270 25.54 15.67 -7.55
CA GLU A 270 25.80 15.93 -6.13
C GLU A 270 25.76 14.66 -5.29
N ARG A 271 24.74 13.81 -5.51
CA ARG A 271 24.63 12.53 -4.82
C ARG A 271 25.81 11.62 -5.16
N LEU A 272 26.14 11.43 -6.45
CA LEU A 272 27.27 10.61 -6.88
C LEU A 272 28.59 11.13 -6.29
N LYS A 273 28.79 12.45 -6.23
CA LYS A 273 29.96 13.04 -5.55
C LYS A 273 30.02 12.66 -4.08
N ILE A 274 28.91 12.69 -3.35
CA ILE A 274 28.86 12.25 -1.96
C ILE A 274 29.23 10.76 -1.86
N HIS A 275 28.64 9.91 -2.71
CA HIS A 275 28.88 8.46 -2.73
C HIS A 275 30.35 8.10 -3.01
N PHE A 276 30.95 8.67 -4.05
CA PHE A 276 32.34 8.39 -4.40
C PHE A 276 33.32 9.00 -3.39
N LYS A 277 32.98 10.12 -2.74
CA LYS A 277 33.79 10.69 -1.65
C LYS A 277 33.72 9.87 -0.37
N SER A 278 32.57 9.26 -0.06
CA SER A 278 32.39 8.46 1.16
C SER A 278 32.90 7.01 1.04
N ARG A 279 33.41 6.58 -0.13
CA ARG A 279 33.93 5.22 -0.40
C ARG A 279 33.00 4.08 0.06
N GLY A 280 31.67 4.28 0.04
CA GLY A 280 30.74 3.40 0.77
C GLY A 280 29.55 2.92 -0.05
N ARG A 281 29.52 1.59 -0.26
CA ARG A 281 28.39 0.66 -0.52
C ARG A 281 27.23 1.19 -1.38
N VAL A 282 27.14 0.65 -2.59
CA VAL A 282 26.09 0.89 -3.61
C VAL A 282 24.67 0.73 -3.05
N ASP A 283 24.50 -0.11 -2.03
CA ASP A 283 23.20 -0.45 -1.43
C ASP A 283 22.47 0.75 -0.80
N ASP A 284 23.22 1.75 -0.32
CA ASP A 284 22.65 2.95 0.31
C ASP A 284 22.25 4.02 -0.71
N PHE A 285 22.76 3.94 -1.95
CA PHE A 285 22.52 4.94 -2.98
C PHE A 285 21.20 4.71 -3.72
N TRP A 286 20.91 3.44 -4.01
CA TRP A 286 19.74 3.03 -4.78
C TRP A 286 18.84 2.03 -4.05
N GLY A 287 19.09 1.73 -2.77
CA GLY A 287 18.25 0.84 -1.97
C GLY A 287 18.05 -0.53 -2.61
N ILE A 288 19.00 -1.46 -2.43
CA ILE A 288 18.95 -2.87 -2.87
C ILE A 288 18.27 -3.06 -4.24
N HIS A 289 19.06 -2.94 -5.31
CA HIS A 289 18.61 -3.31 -6.65
C HIS A 289 18.19 -4.79 -6.70
N ARG A 290 17.06 -5.09 -7.36
CA ARG A 290 16.84 -6.43 -7.90
C ARG A 290 17.50 -6.48 -9.27
N ASP A 291 18.40 -7.42 -9.49
CA ASP A 291 19.13 -7.62 -10.75
C ASP A 291 18.22 -7.74 -12.00
N GLN A 292 16.93 -7.99 -11.81
CA GLN A 292 15.96 -8.17 -12.89
C GLN A 292 15.44 -6.87 -13.53
N GLU A 293 15.67 -5.69 -12.94
CA GLU A 293 15.16 -4.42 -13.51
C GLU A 293 16.10 -3.76 -14.53
N TRP A 294 17.37 -4.18 -14.58
CA TRP A 294 18.40 -3.62 -15.46
C TRP A 294 18.96 -4.68 -16.41
N ASP A 295 18.07 -5.31 -17.18
CA ASP A 295 18.49 -6.12 -18.33
C ASP A 295 19.01 -5.17 -19.43
N MET A 296 20.30 -4.85 -19.35
CA MET A 296 21.02 -3.97 -20.28
C MET A 296 20.91 -4.45 -21.73
N GLU A 297 20.70 -5.76 -21.98
CA GLU A 297 20.46 -6.31 -23.31
C GLU A 297 19.12 -5.87 -23.91
N LYS A 298 18.10 -5.58 -23.10
CA LYS A 298 16.82 -5.05 -23.59
C LYS A 298 16.88 -3.55 -23.86
N CYS A 299 17.65 -2.80 -23.09
CA CYS A 299 17.81 -1.36 -23.32
C CYS A 299 18.66 -1.06 -24.56
N ALA A 300 19.63 -1.92 -24.90
CA ALA A 300 20.48 -1.76 -26.09
C ALA A 300 19.77 -2.05 -27.44
N LYS A 301 18.58 -2.66 -27.41
CA LYS A 301 17.83 -3.03 -28.63
C LYS A 301 16.89 -1.92 -29.15
N VAL A 302 16.74 -0.81 -28.44
CA VAL A 302 16.02 0.37 -28.96
C VAL A 302 17.03 1.31 -29.64
N ARG A 303 17.49 0.93 -30.83
CA ARG A 303 18.18 1.87 -31.74
C ARG A 303 17.16 2.63 -32.58
N PRO A 304 17.40 3.91 -32.91
CA PRO A 304 16.51 4.69 -33.77
C PRO A 304 16.71 4.29 -35.23
N ALA A 305 15.78 3.52 -35.78
CA ALA A 305 15.40 3.61 -37.18
C ALA A 305 14.25 4.65 -37.20
N GLU A 306 14.20 5.73 -37.97
CA GLU A 306 14.82 6.11 -39.23
C GLU A 306 15.01 7.63 -39.21
N ARG A 307 16.20 8.11 -39.59
CA ARG A 307 16.41 9.53 -39.91
C ARG A 307 17.38 9.64 -41.09
N THR A 308 16.95 9.15 -42.24
CA THR A 308 17.57 9.43 -43.55
C THR A 308 16.58 9.08 -44.65
N GLU A 309 16.48 9.97 -45.65
CA GLU A 309 15.64 9.92 -46.87
C GLU A 309 14.15 10.28 -46.64
N ARG A 310 13.54 11.31 -47.23
CA ARG A 310 13.78 11.98 -48.52
C ARG A 310 13.53 13.48 -48.44
N ALA A 311 14.57 14.24 -48.77
CA ALA A 311 14.45 15.53 -49.41
C ALA A 311 14.40 15.28 -50.92
N SER A 312 13.22 15.09 -51.49
CA SER A 312 12.96 15.15 -52.95
C SER A 312 11.48 14.94 -53.23
N GLU A 313 10.68 15.99 -53.11
CA GLU A 313 9.38 16.14 -53.81
C GLU A 313 8.91 17.60 -53.59
N ARG A 314 9.54 18.50 -54.34
CA ARG A 314 9.00 19.81 -54.75
C ARG A 314 9.32 19.97 -56.23
N ILE A 315 8.41 19.50 -57.07
CA ILE A 315 7.99 20.13 -58.32
C ILE A 315 6.47 20.07 -58.31
#